data_AF-A0A4D4J8K7-F1
#
_entry.id   AF-A0A4D4J8K7-F1
#
_cell.length_a   1.000
_cell.length_b   1.000
_cell.length_c   1.000
_cell.angle_alpha   90.00
_cell.angle_beta   90.00
_cell.angle_gamma   90.00
#
_symmetry.space_group_name_H-M   'P 1'
#
loop_
_entity.id
_entity.type
_entity.pdbx_description
1 polymer ?
#
loop_
_entity_poly.entity_id
_entity_poly.type
_entity_poly.pdbx_seq_one_letter_code
_entity_poly.pdbx_strand_id
1 'polypeptide(L)' 'MVTMRLLGWRPGRPEADPYAELRQLRVRMVFRRCSGPCGQDTWMAATSRRCRKCGALAERLRAHRTVRFPRLVSALRTLA' A
#
# COMPACT_ATOMS: atom_id res chain seq x y z
N MET A 1 -11.03 -50.73 20.49
CA MET A 1 -11.42 -49.82 19.40
C MET A 1 -11.81 -48.49 20.03
N VAL A 2 -10.94 -47.50 19.96
CA VAL A 2 -11.19 -46.15 20.50
C VAL A 2 -11.77 -45.31 19.36
N THR A 3 -13.06 -44.98 19.46
CA THR A 3 -13.73 -44.05 18.55
C THR A 3 -13.25 -42.64 18.89
N MET A 4 -12.21 -42.17 18.19
CA MET A 4 -11.86 -40.75 18.17
C MET A 4 -13.01 -39.98 17.51
N ARG A 5 -13.89 -39.41 18.36
CA ARG A 5 -14.80 -38.34 17.97
C ARG A 5 -13.95 -37.16 17.51
N LEU A 6 -13.83 -37.01 16.19
CA LEU A 6 -13.41 -35.77 15.54
C LEU A 6 -14.28 -34.64 16.09
N LEU A 7 -13.69 -33.85 17.00
CA LEU A 7 -14.27 -32.63 17.53
C LEU A 7 -14.61 -31.73 16.34
N GLY A 8 -15.91 -31.44 16.23
CA GLY A 8 -16.50 -30.79 15.08
C GLY A 8 -15.79 -29.50 14.69
N TRP A 9 -15.10 -29.56 13.55
CA TRP A 9 -14.88 -28.39 12.72
C TRP A 9 -16.27 -27.92 12.24
N ARG A 10 -16.83 -26.91 12.91
CA ARG A 10 -18.01 -26.19 12.42
C ARG A 10 -17.52 -25.02 11.55
N PRO A 11 -17.68 -25.07 10.22
CA PRO A 11 -17.50 -23.88 9.40
C PRO A 11 -18.69 -22.96 9.67
N GLY A 12 -18.48 -21.87 10.39
CA GLY A 12 -19.58 -20.90 10.59
C GLY A 12 -19.55 -20.05 11.86
N ARG A 13 -18.63 -20.27 12.81
CA ARG A 13 -18.34 -19.23 13.81
C ARG A 13 -17.16 -18.41 13.31
N PRO A 14 -17.34 -17.14 12.93
CA PRO A 14 -16.21 -16.23 12.87
C PRO A 14 -15.68 -16.17 14.30
N GLU A 15 -14.51 -16.77 14.51
CA GLU A 15 -13.70 -16.55 15.70
C GLU A 15 -13.57 -15.03 15.84
N ALA A 16 -13.96 -14.50 16.99
CA ALA A 16 -14.05 -13.06 17.19
C ALA A 16 -12.68 -12.45 16.87
N ASP A 17 -12.59 -11.65 15.79
CA ASP A 17 -11.36 -11.01 15.38
C ASP A 17 -10.86 -10.17 16.56
N PRO A 18 -9.75 -10.55 17.22
CA PRO A 18 -9.27 -9.87 18.43
C PRO A 18 -8.86 -8.42 18.16
N TYR A 19 -8.79 -8.02 16.89
CA TYR A 19 -8.46 -6.67 16.45
C TYR A 19 -9.65 -5.95 15.80
N ALA A 20 -10.88 -6.47 15.93
CA ALA A 20 -12.08 -5.85 15.35
C ALA A 20 -12.26 -4.40 15.81
N GLU A 21 -12.05 -4.12 17.09
CA GLU A 21 -12.15 -2.79 17.69
C GLU A 21 -11.05 -1.84 17.18
N LEU A 22 -9.84 -2.37 16.95
CA LEU A 22 -8.70 -1.60 16.42
C LEU A 22 -8.86 -1.22 14.95
N ARG A 23 -9.85 -1.77 14.22
CA ARG A 23 -10.09 -1.40 12.82
C ARG A 23 -10.42 0.08 12.65
N GLN A 24 -11.02 0.71 13.67
CA GLN A 24 -11.32 2.14 13.67
C GLN A 24 -10.04 3.00 13.71
N LEU A 25 -8.96 2.45 14.27
CA LEU A 25 -7.65 3.10 14.37
C LEU A 25 -6.77 2.87 13.13
N ARG A 26 -7.24 2.10 12.13
CA ARG A 26 -6.46 1.86 10.91
C ARG A 26 -6.30 3.13 10.10
N VAL A 27 -5.08 3.67 10.10
CA VAL A 27 -4.71 4.79 9.23
C VAL A 27 -4.24 4.25 7.89
N ARG A 28 -4.94 4.62 6.81
CA ARG A 28 -4.48 4.32 5.45
C ARG A 28 -3.28 5.22 5.11
N MET A 29 -2.13 4.62 4.87
CA MET A 29 -0.94 5.34 4.40
C MET A 29 -0.88 5.34 2.86
N VAL A 30 -0.44 6.44 2.28
CA VAL A 30 -0.24 6.63 0.83
C VAL A 30 1.10 7.31 0.56
N PHE A 31 1.75 6.92 -0.52
CA PHE A 31 2.99 7.55 -0.96
C PHE A 31 2.68 8.84 -1.73
N ARG A 32 3.36 9.93 -1.37
CA ARG A 32 3.14 11.27 -1.94
C ARG A 32 4.47 11.97 -2.22
N ARG A 33 4.46 12.86 -3.21
CA ARG A 33 5.55 13.80 -3.50
C ARG A 33 5.11 15.22 -3.16
N CYS A 34 5.95 15.96 -2.45
CA CYS A 34 5.71 17.37 -2.20
C CYS A 34 5.91 18.21 -3.47
N SER A 35 4.97 19.12 -3.77
CA SER A 35 5.09 20.09 -4.88
C SER A 35 5.81 21.39 -4.49
N GLY A 36 6.14 21.56 -3.21
CA GLY A 36 6.89 22.70 -2.70
C GLY A 36 8.41 22.54 -2.86
N PRO A 37 9.20 23.49 -2.33
CA PRO A 37 10.64 23.56 -2.55
C PRO A 37 11.42 22.37 -1.97
N CYS A 38 10.85 21.62 -1.03
CA CYS A 38 11.53 20.44 -0.49
C CYS A 38 11.47 19.23 -1.42
N GLY A 39 10.52 19.16 -2.37
CA GLY A 39 10.41 18.10 -3.38
C GLY A 39 10.34 16.66 -2.87
N GLN A 40 10.16 16.47 -1.56
CA GLN A 40 10.41 15.20 -0.87
C GLN A 40 9.29 14.20 -1.10
N ASP A 41 9.69 12.93 -1.30
CA ASP A 41 8.80 11.79 -1.36
C ASP A 41 8.64 11.17 0.04
N THR A 42 7.41 10.92 0.47
CA THR A 42 7.16 10.36 1.80
C THR A 42 5.82 9.63 1.93
N TRP A 43 5.75 8.73 2.89
CA TRP A 43 4.51 8.05 3.28
C TRP A 43 3.70 8.94 4.21
N MET A 44 2.45 9.20 3.86
CA MET A 44 1.55 10.07 4.62
C MET A 44 0.20 9.41 4.83
N ALA A 45 -0.49 9.78 5.90
CA ALA A 45 -1.90 9.42 6.07
C ALA A 45 -2.71 9.91 4.86
N ALA A 46 -3.65 9.11 4.38
CA ALA A 46 -4.47 9.43 3.21
C ALA A 46 -5.29 10.73 3.39
N THR A 47 -5.66 11.02 4.64
CA THR A 47 -6.34 12.24 5.08
C THR A 47 -5.44 13.49 5.00
N SER A 48 -4.12 13.31 5.10
CA SER A 48 -3.15 14.41 5.06
C SER A 48 -2.74 14.75 3.62
N ARG A 49 -2.84 16.04 3.28
CA ARG A 49 -2.46 16.57 1.95
C ARG A 49 -1.32 17.58 1.96
N ARG A 50 -0.84 17.99 3.14
CA ARG A 50 0.24 18.98 3.28
C ARG A 50 1.52 18.33 3.74
N CYS A 51 2.63 18.68 3.10
CA CYS A 51 3.96 18.24 3.50
C CYS A 51 4.28 18.71 4.92
N ARG A 52 4.78 17.82 5.77
CA ARG A 52 5.17 18.17 7.15
C ARG A 52 6.35 19.13 7.21
N LYS A 53 7.22 19.14 6.20
CA LYS A 53 8.44 19.96 6.19
C LYS A 53 8.19 21.40 5.77
N CYS A 54 7.43 21.62 4.69
CA CYS A 54 7.26 22.96 4.10
C CYS A 54 5.80 23.44 4.02
N GLY A 55 4.83 22.64 4.46
CA GLY A 55 3.41 23.00 4.44
C GLY A 55 2.75 23.02 3.06
N ALA A 56 3.52 22.96 1.97
CA ALA A 56 3.01 22.88 0.60
C ALA A 56 2.19 21.60 0.36
N LEU A 57 1.42 21.59 -0.72
CA LEU A 57 0.63 20.43 -1.09
C LEU A 57 1.53 19.23 -1.45
N ALA A 58 1.03 18.03 -1.15
CA ALA A 58 1.68 16.77 -1.47
C ALA A 58 0.73 15.92 -2.32
N GLU A 59 1.12 15.69 -3.57
CA GLU A 59 0.32 14.94 -4.52
C GLU A 59 0.56 13.44 -4.36
N ARG A 60 -0.51 12.67 -4.53
CA ARG A 60 -0.42 11.21 -4.43
C ARG A 60 0.26 10.68 -5.67
N LEU A 61 1.40 10.02 -5.49
CA LEU A 61 2.03 9.25 -6.54
C LEU A 61 1.16 8.02 -6.77
N ARG A 62 0.48 7.96 -7.91
CA ARG A 62 -0.06 6.70 -8.41
C ARG A 62 1.16 5.92 -8.88
N ALA A 63 1.25 4.63 -8.53
CA ALA A 63 2.23 3.75 -9.16
C ALA A 63 2.07 3.97 -10.66
N HIS A 64 3.08 4.59 -11.28
CA HIS A 64 3.09 4.76 -12.72
C HIS A 64 2.91 3.37 -13.27
N ARG A 65 1.77 3.12 -13.94
CA ARG A 65 1.57 1.97 -14.81
C ARG A 65 2.88 1.83 -15.55
N THR A 66 3.62 0.76 -15.30
CA THR A 66 4.99 0.55 -15.77
C THR A 66 5.10 1.14 -17.15
N VAL A 67 5.84 2.24 -17.28
CA VAL A 67 6.15 2.79 -18.59
C VAL A 67 7.01 1.70 -19.21
N ARG A 68 6.38 0.77 -19.94
CA ARG A 68 7.08 -0.06 -20.90
C ARG A 68 7.79 0.98 -21.75
N PHE A 69 9.11 1.04 -21.65
CA PHE A 69 9.96 1.76 -22.57
C PHE A 69 10.32 0.79 -23.70
N PRO A 70 9.46 0.56 -24.71
CA PRO A 70 9.83 -0.34 -25.82
C PRO A 70 11.02 0.20 -26.63
N ARG A 71 11.33 1.50 -26.51
CA ARG A 71 12.32 2.18 -27.36
C ARG A 71 13.77 2.14 -26.84
N LEU A 72 14.00 1.82 -25.56
CA LEU A 72 15.37 1.68 -25.03
C LEU A 72 15.95 0.29 -25.26
N VAL A 73 15.09 -0.74 -25.35
CA VAL A 73 15.55 -2.12 -25.59
C VAL A 73 15.95 -2.35 -27.05
N SER A 74 15.33 -1.65 -28.01
CA SER A 74 15.70 -1.75 -29.44
C SER A 74 17.06 -1.11 -29.73
N ALA A 75 17.43 -0.02 -29.05
CA ALA A 75 18.71 0.66 -29.25
C ALA A 75 19.91 -0.15 -28.73
N LEU A 76 19.71 -0.97 -27.69
CA LEU A 76 20.74 -1.87 -27.15
C LEU A 76 20.94 -3.12 -28.01
N ARG A 77 19.94 -3.53 -28.80
CA ARG A 77 20.04 -4.69 -29.71
C ARG A 77 20.77 -4.40 -31.02
N THR A 78 20.90 -3.14 -31.39
CA THR A 78 21.60 -2.71 -32.62
C THR A 78 23.10 -2.45 -32.41
N LEU A 79 23.61 -2.65 -31.20
CA LEU A 79 25.02 -2.48 -30.82
C LEU A 79 25.74 -3.80 -30.51
N ALA A 80 25.08 -4.94 -30.70
CA ALA A 80 25.66 -6.28 -30.60
C ALA A 80 25.63 -6.94 -31.98
#